data_AF-A0A7K4JVZ2-F1
#
_entry.id   AF-A0A7K4JVZ2-F1
#
_cell.length_a   1.000
_cell.length_b   1.000
_cell.length_c   1.000
_cell.angle_alpha   90.00
_cell.angle_beta   90.00
_cell.angle_gamma   90.00
#
_symmetry.space_group_name_H-M   'P 1'
#
loop_
_entity.id
_entity.type
_entity.pdbx_description
1 polymer ?
#
loop_
_entity_poly.entity_id
_entity_poly.type
_entity_poly.pdbx_seq_one_letter_code
_entity_poly.pdbx_strand_id
1 'polypeptide(L)' 'YTALTGHTPFEARHRPELYRSIRRARYPLPPQLSPRARALIAHMLDPDPAARPSLAGVLGHPFLTQ' A
#
# COMPACT_ATOMS: atom_id res chain seq x y z
N TYR A 1 5.74 0.07 0.20
CA TYR A 1 5.64 1.24 1.10
C TYR A 1 6.97 1.50 1.79
N THR A 2 7.41 0.68 2.75
CA THR A 2 8.63 0.93 3.55
C THR A 2 9.90 1.16 2.75
N ALA A 3 10.13 0.40 1.67
CA ALA A 3 11.27 0.63 0.79
C ALA A 3 11.31 2.03 0.15
N LEU A 4 10.16 2.69 0.01
CA LEU A 4 10.03 4.02 -0.63
C LEU A 4 9.86 5.16 0.39
N THR A 5 9.49 4.86 1.62
CA THR A 5 9.14 5.87 2.63
C THR A 5 9.98 5.80 3.90
N GLY A 6 10.66 4.69 4.17
CA GLY A 6 11.36 4.45 5.44
C GLY A 6 10.44 4.13 6.63
N HIS A 7 9.12 4.14 6.45
CA HIS A 7 8.13 3.94 7.51
C HIS A 7 7.21 2.75 7.21
N THR A 8 6.50 2.21 8.20
CA THR A 8 5.47 1.21 7.93
C THR A 8 4.14 1.91 7.57
N PRO A 9 3.28 1.31 6.72
CA PRO A 9 2.01 1.95 6.33
C PRO A 9 1.01 2.01 7.48
N PHE A 10 1.08 1.08 8.45
CA PHE A 10 0.13 0.98 9.55
C PHE A 10 0.87 1.04 10.88
N GLU A 11 0.65 2.13 11.61
CA GLU A 11 1.19 2.32 12.96
C GLU A 11 0.09 2.87 13.85
N ALA A 12 0.04 2.40 15.10
CA ALA A 12 -0.84 2.95 16.12
C ALA A 12 -0.29 2.62 17.51
N ARG A 13 -0.62 3.45 18.50
CA ARG A 13 -0.25 3.21 19.91
C ARG A 13 -0.94 1.96 20.48
N HIS A 14 -2.16 1.68 20.03
CA HIS A 14 -2.98 0.59 20.53
C HIS A 14 -3.35 -0.41 19.42
N ARG A 15 -3.24 -1.72 19.74
CA ARG A 15 -3.53 -2.82 18.80
C ARG A 15 -4.91 -2.74 18.13
N PRO A 16 -6.02 -2.42 18.84
CA PRO A 16 -7.34 -2.33 18.19
C PRO A 16 -7.38 -1.28 17.07
N GLU A 17 -6.67 -0.17 17.25
CA GLU A 17 -6.59 0.91 16.26
C GLU A 17 -5.75 0.49 15.06
N LEU A 18 -4.61 -0.18 15.31
CA LEU A 18 -3.78 -0.76 14.26
C LEU A 18 -4.59 -1.73 13.38
N TYR A 19 -5.29 -2.69 13.98
CA TYR A 19 -6.12 -3.64 13.24
C TYR A 19 -7.27 -2.96 12.49
N ARG A 20 -7.84 -1.89 13.05
CA ARG A 20 -8.86 -1.08 12.35
C ARG A 20 -8.27 -0.39 11.11
N SER A 21 -7.06 0.16 11.19
CA SER A 21 -6.39 0.79 10.05
C SER A 21 -6.03 -0.23 8.97
N ILE A 22 -5.50 -1.40 9.36
CA ILE A 22 -5.20 -2.51 8.43
C ILE A 22 -6.45 -2.94 7.67
N ARG A 23 -7.55 -3.26 8.38
CA ARG A 23 -8.80 -3.73 7.76
C ARG A 23 -9.45 -2.70 6.84
N ARG A 24 -9.25 -1.41 7.10
CA ARG A 24 -9.81 -0.31 6.30
C ARG A 24 -8.82 0.22 5.26
N ALA A 25 -7.64 -0.38 5.15
CA ALA A 25 -6.55 0.13 4.31
C ALA A 25 -6.29 1.64 4.52
N ARG A 26 -6.37 2.12 5.78
CA ARG A 26 -6.14 3.54 6.12
C ARG A 26 -4.67 3.74 6.48
N TYR A 27 -3.95 4.39 5.59
CA TYR A 27 -2.54 4.77 5.75
C TYR A 27 -2.28 6.08 5.00
N PRO A 28 -1.30 6.88 5.42
CA PRO A 28 -0.93 8.09 4.67
C PRO A 28 -0.27 7.70 3.34
N LEU A 29 -0.52 8.47 2.29
CA LEU A 29 0.22 8.40 1.03
C LEU A 29 1.08 9.67 0.91
N PRO A 30 2.38 9.60 1.25
CA PRO A 30 3.22 10.78 1.25
C PRO A 30 3.32 11.43 -0.14
N PRO A 31 3.35 12.78 -0.23
CA PRO A 31 3.37 13.51 -1.50
C PRO A 31 4.64 13.23 -2.33
N GLN A 32 5.75 12.90 -1.68
CA GLN A 32 7.03 12.56 -2.34
C GLN A 32 7.00 11.28 -3.17
N LEU A 33 5.99 10.42 -3.01
CA LEU A 33 5.86 9.23 -3.85
C LEU A 33 5.53 9.63 -5.29
N SER A 34 6.03 8.88 -6.28
CA SER A 34 5.57 9.07 -7.65
C SER A 34 4.09 8.65 -7.78
N PRO A 35 3.32 9.19 -8.75
CA PRO A 35 1.95 8.74 -8.99
C PRO A 35 1.84 7.22 -9.20
N ARG A 36 2.81 6.63 -9.92
CA ARG A 36 2.88 5.19 -10.17
C ARG A 36 3.17 4.38 -8.89
N ALA A 37 4.04 4.88 -8.00
CA ALA A 37 4.29 4.24 -6.72
C ALA A 37 3.04 4.23 -5.83
N ARG A 38 2.31 5.36 -5.78
CA ARG A 38 1.05 5.47 -5.02
C ARG A 38 0.00 4.49 -5.56
N ALA A 39 -0.16 4.42 -6.88
CA ALA A 39 -1.09 3.49 -7.51
C ALA A 39 -0.75 2.03 -7.18
N LEU A 40 0.53 1.63 -7.30
CA LEU A 40 0.94 0.27 -6.97
C LEU A 40 0.67 -0.07 -5.50
N ILE A 41 1.02 0.83 -4.57
CA ILE A 41 0.79 0.63 -3.14
C ILE A 41 -0.71 0.48 -2.85
N ALA A 42 -1.55 1.32 -3.45
CA ALA A 42 -3.00 1.27 -3.29
C ALA A 42 -3.56 -0.08 -3.78
N HIS A 43 -3.14 -0.55 -4.94
CA HIS A 43 -3.56 -1.84 -5.49
C HIS A 43 -3.12 -3.02 -4.61
N MET A 44 -1.87 -3.01 -4.13
CA MET A 44 -1.34 -4.11 -3.29
C MET A 44 -1.95 -4.15 -1.89
N LEU A 45 -2.34 -3.00 -1.33
CA LEU A 45 -2.91 -2.86 0.01
C LEU A 45 -4.43 -2.66 -0.02
N ASP A 46 -5.11 -3.17 -1.05
CA ASP A 46 -6.56 -3.11 -1.15
C ASP A 46 -7.22 -3.83 0.05
N PRO A 47 -8.24 -3.22 0.69
CA PRO A 47 -8.95 -3.84 1.80
C PRO A 47 -9.72 -5.11 1.38
N ASP A 48 -10.16 -5.21 0.11
CA ASP A 48 -10.72 -6.42 -0.47
C ASP A 48 -9.60 -7.34 -1.00
N PRO A 49 -9.39 -8.54 -0.44
CA PRO A 49 -8.39 -9.47 -0.93
C PRO A 49 -8.60 -9.88 -2.40
N ALA A 50 -9.85 -9.91 -2.89
CA ALA A 50 -10.14 -10.30 -4.27
C ALA A 50 -9.77 -9.20 -5.29
N ALA A 51 -9.70 -7.94 -4.85
CA ALA A 51 -9.26 -6.81 -5.66
C ALA A 51 -7.73 -6.70 -5.75
N ARG A 52 -6.98 -7.43 -4.91
CA ARG A 52 -5.52 -7.39 -4.93
C ARG A 52 -4.96 -8.03 -6.20
N PRO A 53 -3.93 -7.43 -6.80
CA PRO A 53 -3.31 -7.98 -8.00
C PRO A 53 -2.61 -9.31 -7.69
N SER A 54 -2.59 -10.19 -8.69
CA SER A 54 -1.68 -11.35 -8.68
C SER A 54 -0.22 -10.88 -8.75
N LEU A 55 0.72 -11.77 -8.43
CA LEU A 55 2.15 -11.45 -8.56
C LEU A 55 2.52 -11.03 -9.98
N ALA A 56 1.98 -11.71 -11.00
CA ALA A 56 2.17 -11.33 -12.39
C ALA A 56 1.63 -9.92 -12.68
N GLY A 57 0.46 -9.58 -12.12
CA GLY A 57 -0.12 -8.23 -12.21
C GLY A 57 0.75 -7.16 -11.53
N VAL A 58 1.36 -7.46 -10.38
CA VAL A 58 2.30 -6.57 -9.71
C VAL A 58 3.54 -6.32 -10.57
N LEU A 59 4.16 -7.39 -11.08
CA LEU A 59 5.37 -7.29 -11.91
C LEU A 59 5.12 -6.56 -13.24
N GLY A 60 3.91 -6.63 -13.78
CA GLY A 60 3.50 -5.89 -14.97
C GLY A 60 3.03 -4.45 -14.71
N HIS A 61 3.03 -3.97 -13.47
CA HIS A 61 2.56 -2.63 -13.15
C HIS A 61 3.53 -1.56 -13.68
N PRO A 62 3.04 -0.41 -14.21
CA PRO A 62 3.89 0.66 -14.76
C PRO A 62 4.97 1.23 -13.81
N PHE A 63 4.85 0.98 -12.50
CA PHE A 63 5.88 1.37 -11.53
C PHE A 63 7.15 0.52 -11.64
N LEU A 64 7.05 -0.75 -12.07
CA LEU A 64 8.17 -1.68 -12.17
C LEU A 64 8.68 -1.85 -13.60
N THR A 65 7.90 -1.44 -14.61
CA THR A 65 8.21 -1.68 -16.03
C THR A 65 8.59 -0.42 -16.82
N GLN A 66 8.58 0.77 -16.20
CA GLN A 66 8.84 2.05 -16.88
C GLN A 66 9.76 2.96 -16.08
#